data_AF-A0A3R7PL11-F1
#
_entry.id   AF-A0A3R7PL11-F1
#
_cell.length_a   1.000
_cell.length_b   1.000
_cell.length_c   1.000
_cell.angle_alpha   90.00
_cell.angle_beta   90.00
_cell.angle_gamma   90.00
#
_symmetry.space_group_name_H-M   'P 1'
#
loop_
_entity.id
_entity.type
_entity.pdbx_description
1 polymer ?
#
loop_
_entity_poly.entity_id
_entity_poly.type
_entity_poly.pdbx_seq_one_letter_code
_entity_poly.pdbx_strand_id
1 'polypeptide(L)'
;MQEKKGVGRSGGGVRLTKQDEKLLDARINANTLVYSKRSLVAVAFMAAFQPVYFSHAVNGLDWLVPANLLLYVAVVLFTAYMLTQAYVTMVESEFWRRQRHYNEVRECDEKLLHKLRLQVAVGYTLFFVNSVFSVVCTLLHGYIFRHSDPRASFIMAPTMTAALLWLVAQKNEESRRRIMAQHK
;
A
#
# COMPACT_ATOMS: atom_id res chain seq x y z
N MET A 1 -16.24 29.91 -51.44
CA MET A 1 -17.27 29.84 -50.37
C MET A 1 -17.53 28.36 -50.12
N GLN A 2 -17.01 27.76 -49.04
CA GLN A 2 -17.70 27.55 -47.74
C GLN A 2 -19.16 27.08 -47.96
N GLU A 3 -19.54 25.88 -47.53
CA GLU A 3 -19.83 25.58 -46.12
C GLU A 3 -19.63 24.10 -45.74
N LYS A 4 -19.07 23.91 -44.53
CA LYS A 4 -19.11 22.67 -43.73
C LYS A 4 -20.53 22.41 -43.20
N LYS A 5 -20.88 21.13 -43.03
CA LYS A 5 -21.69 20.55 -41.92
C LYS A 5 -21.59 19.02 -42.11
N GLY A 6 -20.98 18.20 -41.26
CA GLY A 6 -20.89 18.26 -39.80
C GLY A 6 -22.10 17.56 -39.18
N VAL A 7 -22.17 16.23 -39.25
CA VAL A 7 -23.17 15.44 -38.50
C VAL A 7 -22.52 14.20 -37.87
N GLY A 8 -22.15 14.38 -36.59
CA GLY A 8 -22.47 13.46 -35.50
C GLY A 8 -21.98 12.01 -35.61
N ARG A 9 -20.72 11.77 -35.23
CA ARG A 9 -20.35 10.51 -34.55
C ARG A 9 -21.03 10.52 -33.17
N SER A 10 -22.28 10.03 -33.14
CA SER A 10 -22.95 9.65 -31.90
C SER A 10 -22.13 8.51 -31.29
N GLY A 11 -21.39 8.83 -30.22
CA GLY A 11 -20.69 7.84 -29.42
C GLY A 11 -21.70 6.86 -28.85
N GLY A 12 -21.79 5.68 -29.47
CA GLY A 12 -22.56 4.56 -28.98
C GLY A 12 -22.01 4.13 -27.63
N GLY A 13 -22.60 4.66 -26.55
CA GLY A 13 -22.48 4.07 -25.23
C GLY A 13 -23.06 2.66 -25.31
N VAL A 14 -22.18 1.66 -25.26
CA VAL A 14 -22.57 0.25 -25.21
C VAL A 14 -23.44 0.08 -23.96
N ARG A 15 -24.74 -0.18 -24.16
CA ARG A 15 -25.64 -0.56 -23.07
C ARG A 15 -25.26 -1.98 -22.64
N LEU A 16 -24.47 -2.08 -21.57
CA LEU A 16 -24.15 -3.35 -20.92
C LEU A 16 -25.47 -4.05 -20.57
N THR A 17 -25.64 -5.29 -21.01
CA THR A 17 -26.79 -6.09 -20.63
C THR A 17 -26.68 -6.48 -19.16
N LYS A 18 -27.81 -6.76 -18.47
CA LYS A 18 -27.78 -7.26 -17.08
C LYS A 18 -26.93 -8.54 -16.90
N GLN A 19 -26.73 -9.31 -17.98
CA GLN A 19 -25.81 -10.44 -18.01
C GLN A 19 -24.35 -9.99 -18.03
N ASP A 20 -23.99 -8.97 -18.80
CA ASP A 20 -22.65 -8.38 -18.79
C ASP A 20 -22.34 -7.73 -17.44
N GLU A 21 -23.30 -7.06 -16.80
CA GLU A 21 -23.14 -6.52 -15.44
C GLU A 21 -22.89 -7.64 -14.42
N LYS A 22 -23.66 -8.74 -14.48
CA LYS A 22 -23.41 -9.92 -13.63
C LYS A 22 -22.07 -10.58 -13.91
N LEU A 23 -21.62 -10.62 -15.16
CA LEU A 23 -20.31 -11.16 -15.54
C LEU A 23 -19.18 -10.24 -15.09
N LEU A 24 -19.38 -8.92 -15.15
CA LEU A 24 -18.49 -7.92 -14.59
C LEU A 24 -18.42 -8.06 -13.08
N ASP A 25 -19.54 -8.12 -12.38
CA ASP A 25 -19.59 -8.29 -10.92
C ASP A 25 -18.99 -9.61 -10.48
N ALA A 26 -19.23 -10.70 -11.22
CA ALA A 26 -18.60 -12.00 -10.97
C ALA A 26 -17.08 -11.93 -11.19
N ARG A 27 -16.60 -11.22 -12.23
CA ARG A 27 -15.16 -11.00 -12.46
C ARG A 27 -14.53 -10.04 -11.44
N ILE A 28 -15.27 -9.04 -10.98
CA ILE A 28 -14.85 -8.11 -9.93
C ILE A 28 -14.74 -8.86 -8.60
N ASN A 29 -15.75 -9.67 -8.25
CA ASN A 29 -15.73 -10.52 -7.04
C ASN A 29 -14.68 -11.62 -7.12
N ALA A 30 -14.47 -12.25 -8.27
CA ALA A 30 -13.39 -13.22 -8.47
C ALA A 30 -11.99 -12.59 -8.31
N ASN A 31 -11.88 -11.28 -8.52
CA ASN A 31 -10.67 -10.49 -8.28
C ASN A 31 -10.57 -9.91 -6.86
N THR A 32 -11.52 -10.19 -5.96
CA THR A 32 -11.39 -9.74 -4.56
C THR A 32 -10.47 -10.67 -3.79
N LEU A 33 -9.29 -10.15 -3.46
CA LEU A 33 -8.31 -10.80 -2.61
C LEU A 33 -8.84 -10.92 -1.17
N VAL A 34 -9.27 -12.11 -0.78
CA VAL A 34 -9.74 -12.38 0.58
C VAL A 34 -8.54 -12.65 1.49
N TYR A 35 -7.94 -11.59 2.03
CA TYR A 35 -7.00 -11.66 3.16
C TYR A 35 -7.47 -10.78 4.31
N SER A 36 -7.06 -11.12 5.54
CA SER A 36 -7.40 -10.35 6.73
C SER A 36 -6.67 -9.00 6.71
N LYS A 37 -7.32 -7.95 6.25
CA LYS A 37 -6.76 -6.58 6.31
C LYS A 37 -6.45 -6.14 7.74
N ARG A 38 -7.15 -6.72 8.73
CA ARG A 38 -6.93 -6.46 10.16
C ARG A 38 -5.56 -6.89 10.65
N SER A 39 -4.98 -7.97 10.11
CA SER A 39 -3.62 -8.39 10.51
C SER A 39 -2.57 -7.40 9.99
N LEU A 40 -2.76 -6.83 8.79
CA LEU A 40 -1.87 -5.79 8.26
C LEU A 40 -1.91 -4.52 9.11
N VAL A 41 -3.10 -4.15 9.59
CA VAL A 41 -3.26 -3.01 10.52
C VAL A 41 -2.45 -3.27 11.80
N ALA A 42 -2.56 -4.45 12.39
CA ALA A 42 -1.79 -4.80 13.59
C ALA A 42 -0.27 -4.71 13.36
N VAL A 43 0.22 -5.22 12.23
CA VAL A 43 1.64 -5.12 11.86
C VAL A 43 2.06 -3.66 11.65
N ALA A 44 1.22 -2.84 11.01
CA ALA A 44 1.48 -1.42 10.82
C ALA A 44 1.59 -0.68 12.15
N PHE A 45 0.75 -1.01 13.14
CA PHE A 45 0.87 -0.45 14.49
C PHE A 45 2.16 -0.86 15.19
N MET A 46 2.56 -2.13 15.10
CA MET A 46 3.82 -2.60 15.67
C MET A 46 5.02 -1.88 15.04
N ALA A 47 5.04 -1.75 13.71
CA ALA A 47 6.10 -1.04 12.99
C ALA A 47 6.11 0.47 13.33
N ALA A 48 4.94 1.11 13.40
CA ALA A 48 4.82 2.52 13.75
C ALA A 48 5.21 2.83 15.20
N PHE A 49 5.24 1.83 16.09
CA PHE A 49 5.70 2.00 17.48
C PHE A 49 7.24 2.01 17.60
N GLN A 50 7.96 1.38 16.67
CA GLN A 50 9.43 1.39 16.64
C GLN A 50 10.06 2.80 16.81
N PRO A 51 9.66 3.84 16.04
CA PRO A 51 10.21 5.19 16.22
C PRO A 51 9.87 5.81 17.59
N VAL A 52 8.75 5.45 18.22
CA VAL A 52 8.42 5.93 19.58
C VAL A 52 9.42 5.38 20.57
N TYR A 53 9.70 4.08 20.48
CA TYR A 53 10.70 3.43 21.31
C TYR A 53 12.07 4.09 21.13
N PHE A 54 12.51 4.34 19.90
CA PHE A 54 13.78 5.06 19.66
C PHE A 54 13.76 6.49 20.22
N SER A 55 12.66 7.24 20.05
CA SER A 55 12.53 8.60 20.58
C SER A 55 12.63 8.63 22.10
N HIS A 56 11.92 7.75 22.79
CA HIS A 56 11.93 7.70 24.25
C HIS A 56 13.24 7.14 24.80
N ALA A 57 13.66 5.96 24.35
CA ALA A 57 14.79 5.22 24.92
C ALA A 57 16.16 5.81 24.56
N VAL A 58 16.31 6.40 23.37
CA VAL A 58 17.60 6.93 22.91
C VAL A 58 17.71 8.44 23.11
N ASN A 59 16.61 9.18 22.99
CA ASN A 59 16.66 10.64 22.96
C ASN A 59 16.04 11.30 24.19
N GLY A 60 15.60 10.50 25.17
CA GLY A 60 15.12 10.98 26.46
C GLY A 60 13.84 11.79 26.37
N LEU A 61 13.06 11.66 25.30
CA LEU A 61 11.74 12.28 25.22
C LEU A 61 10.78 11.53 26.14
N ASP A 62 10.52 12.11 27.30
CA ASP A 62 9.70 11.45 28.31
C ASP A 62 8.22 11.37 27.87
N TRP A 63 7.66 10.17 27.89
CA TRP A 63 6.27 9.86 27.53
C TRP A 63 5.25 10.35 28.58
N LEU A 64 5.69 10.66 29.80
CA LEU A 64 4.83 11.16 30.87
C LEU A 64 4.43 12.63 30.66
N VAL A 65 5.17 13.35 29.82
CA VAL A 65 4.84 14.73 29.46
C VAL A 65 3.64 14.73 28.50
N PRO A 66 2.49 15.34 28.86
CA PRO A 66 1.26 15.26 28.05
C PRO A 66 1.42 15.72 26.60
N ALA A 67 2.26 16.74 26.36
CA ALA A 67 2.57 17.22 25.03
C ALA A 67 3.31 16.17 24.17
N ASN A 68 4.26 15.44 24.76
CA ASN A 68 4.98 14.37 24.07
C ASN A 68 4.06 13.16 23.85
N LEU A 69 3.18 12.85 24.82
CA LEU A 69 2.20 11.77 24.68
C LEU A 69 1.24 12.02 23.50
N LEU A 70 0.67 13.23 23.41
CA LEU A 70 -0.16 13.64 22.28
C LEU A 70 0.59 13.54 20.95
N LEU A 71 1.85 13.99 20.92
CA LEU A 71 2.72 13.89 19.76
C LEU A 71 2.93 12.42 19.34
N TYR A 72 3.23 11.54 20.30
CA TYR A 72 3.43 10.12 20.07
C TYR A 72 2.20 9.46 19.49
N VAL A 73 1.03 9.72 20.07
CA VAL A 73 -0.24 9.18 19.55
C VAL A 73 -0.51 9.67 18.13
N ALA A 74 -0.35 10.98 17.87
CA ALA A 74 -0.61 11.55 16.55
C ALA A 74 0.32 10.97 15.46
N VAL A 75 1.63 10.92 15.74
CA VAL A 75 2.63 10.40 14.80
C VAL A 75 2.42 8.90 14.56
N VAL A 76 2.19 8.10 15.61
CA VAL A 76 1.94 6.65 15.48
C VAL A 76 0.70 6.38 14.64
N LEU A 77 -0.42 7.07 14.90
CA LEU A 77 -1.66 6.87 14.14
C LEU A 77 -1.46 7.23 12.66
N PHE A 78 -0.80 8.34 12.39
CA PHE A 78 -0.49 8.75 11.01
C PHE A 78 0.42 7.75 10.31
N THR A 79 1.53 7.35 10.94
CA THR A 79 2.48 6.39 10.39
C THR A 79 1.83 5.02 10.17
N ALA A 80 1.04 4.53 11.13
CA ALA A 80 0.32 3.27 11.01
C ALA A 80 -0.71 3.31 9.88
N TYR A 81 -1.43 4.44 9.71
CA TYR A 81 -2.35 4.63 8.60
C TYR A 81 -1.62 4.55 7.25
N MET A 82 -0.53 5.29 7.07
CA MET A 82 0.23 5.32 5.82
C MET A 82 0.85 3.96 5.51
N LEU A 83 1.42 3.28 6.52
CA LEU A 83 1.94 1.92 6.37
C LEU A 83 0.84 0.92 6.02
N THR A 84 -0.33 1.01 6.64
CA THR A 84 -1.49 0.17 6.29
C THR A 84 -1.86 0.32 4.82
N GLN A 85 -1.96 1.56 4.33
CA GLN A 85 -2.26 1.83 2.92
C GLN A 85 -1.16 1.28 2.01
N ALA A 86 0.11 1.43 2.38
CA ALA A 86 1.25 0.88 1.64
C ALA A 86 1.21 -0.66 1.59
N TYR A 87 0.94 -1.34 2.70
CA TYR A 87 0.83 -2.81 2.71
C TYR A 87 -0.32 -3.28 1.82
N VAL A 88 -1.52 -2.71 1.96
CA VAL A 88 -2.70 -3.14 1.18
C VAL A 88 -2.43 -2.98 -0.32
N THR A 89 -1.95 -1.82 -0.74
CA THR A 89 -1.68 -1.54 -2.15
C THR A 89 -0.52 -2.38 -2.70
N MET A 90 0.57 -2.56 -1.94
CA MET A 90 1.67 -3.42 -2.38
C MET A 90 1.27 -4.90 -2.47
N VAL A 91 0.53 -5.44 -1.49
CA VAL A 91 0.06 -6.84 -1.51
C VAL A 91 -0.78 -7.09 -2.75
N GLU A 92 -1.75 -6.20 -3.02
CA GLU A 92 -2.58 -6.30 -4.21
C GLU A 92 -1.72 -6.19 -5.48
N SER A 93 -0.81 -5.21 -5.57
CA SER A 93 0.07 -5.06 -6.73
C SER A 93 0.94 -6.29 -7.02
N GLU A 94 1.55 -6.89 -6.00
CA GLU A 94 2.41 -8.07 -6.12
C GLU A 94 1.62 -9.34 -6.43
N PHE A 95 0.43 -9.49 -5.86
CA PHE A 95 -0.44 -10.60 -6.18
C PHE A 95 -0.83 -10.60 -7.67
N TRP A 96 -1.35 -9.46 -8.16
CA TRP A 96 -1.79 -9.30 -9.54
C TRP A 96 -0.64 -9.40 -10.55
N ARG A 97 0.56 -8.92 -10.19
CA ARG A 97 1.77 -9.06 -11.01
C ARG A 97 2.10 -10.54 -11.29
N ARG A 98 1.83 -11.43 -10.33
CA ARG A 98 2.14 -12.87 -10.43
C ARG A 98 1.02 -13.68 -11.08
N GLN A 99 -0.12 -13.07 -11.41
CA GLN A 99 -1.28 -13.79 -11.95
C GLN A 99 -1.10 -14.26 -13.41
N ARG A 100 -0.30 -13.55 -14.23
CA ARG A 100 -0.12 -13.87 -15.67
C ARG A 100 0.57 -15.21 -15.95
N HIS A 101 1.38 -15.73 -15.03
CA HIS A 101 2.16 -16.96 -15.24
C HIS A 101 1.34 -18.25 -15.09
N TYR A 102 0.01 -18.17 -14.93
CA TYR A 102 -0.73 -19.28 -14.33
C TYR A 102 -2.14 -19.54 -14.87
N ASN A 103 -2.49 -18.99 -16.04
CA ASN A 103 -3.60 -19.53 -16.83
C ASN A 103 -3.33 -20.95 -17.36
N GLU A 104 -2.18 -21.55 -17.01
CA GLU A 104 -1.69 -22.83 -17.51
C GLU A 104 -1.94 -24.02 -16.55
N VAL A 105 -2.51 -23.81 -15.35
CA VAL A 105 -2.66 -24.88 -14.33
C VAL A 105 -4.09 -25.41 -14.26
N ARG A 106 -4.24 -26.74 -14.13
CA ARG A 106 -5.53 -27.45 -13.99
C ARG A 106 -6.37 -26.94 -12.82
N GLU A 107 -7.68 -26.85 -13.03
CA GLU A 107 -8.70 -26.31 -12.09
C GLU A 107 -8.70 -26.94 -10.69
N CYS A 108 -8.21 -28.17 -10.51
CA CYS A 108 -8.23 -28.87 -9.22
C CYS A 108 -7.32 -28.25 -8.14
N ASP A 109 -6.22 -27.58 -8.52
CA ASP A 109 -5.24 -27.02 -7.57
C ASP A 109 -5.33 -25.49 -7.42
N GLU A 110 -6.25 -24.84 -8.13
CA GLU A 110 -6.32 -23.39 -8.25
C GLU A 110 -6.50 -22.71 -6.88
N LYS A 111 -7.36 -23.25 -6.00
CA LYS A 111 -7.63 -22.68 -4.67
C LYS A 111 -6.42 -22.74 -3.74
N LEU A 112 -5.69 -23.86 -3.77
CA LEU A 112 -4.50 -24.05 -2.92
C LEU A 112 -3.38 -23.12 -3.42
N LEU A 113 -3.18 -23.09 -4.73
CA LEU A 113 -2.18 -22.25 -5.39
C LEU A 113 -2.46 -20.76 -5.20
N HIS A 114 -3.73 -20.34 -5.22
CA HIS A 114 -4.15 -18.97 -4.90
C HIS A 114 -3.78 -18.58 -3.45
N LYS A 115 -4.06 -19.45 -2.47
CA LYS A 115 -3.69 -19.22 -1.06
C LYS A 115 -2.18 -19.12 -0.86
N LEU A 116 -1.41 -20.03 -1.44
CA LEU A 116 0.06 -20.00 -1.38
C LEU A 116 0.62 -18.71 -1.97
N ARG A 117 0.10 -18.25 -3.11
CA ARG A 117 0.56 -16.99 -3.72
C ARG A 117 0.20 -15.78 -2.89
N LEU A 118 -0.99 -15.75 -2.31
CA LEU A 118 -1.39 -14.70 -1.41
C LEU A 118 -0.45 -14.64 -0.20
N GLN A 119 -0.09 -15.79 0.36
CA GLN A 119 0.88 -15.86 1.45
C GLN A 119 2.27 -15.36 1.03
N VAL A 120 2.76 -15.71 -0.16
CA VAL A 120 4.05 -15.23 -0.66
C VAL A 120 4.02 -13.73 -0.99
N ALA A 121 2.92 -13.21 -1.53
CA ALA A 121 2.74 -11.78 -1.76
C ALA A 121 2.74 -11.00 -0.44
N VAL A 122 1.93 -11.44 0.52
CA VAL A 122 1.87 -10.86 1.88
C VAL A 122 3.23 -10.93 2.56
N GLY A 123 3.89 -12.09 2.56
CA GLY A 123 5.20 -12.27 3.18
C GLY A 123 6.26 -11.36 2.58
N TYR A 124 6.34 -11.29 1.25
CA TYR A 124 7.27 -10.40 0.55
C TYR A 124 7.00 -8.93 0.87
N THR A 125 5.73 -8.49 0.80
CA THR A 125 5.35 -7.11 1.08
C THR A 125 5.65 -6.72 2.53
N LEU A 126 5.31 -7.58 3.49
CA LEU A 126 5.60 -7.35 4.90
C LEU A 126 7.12 -7.23 5.12
N PHE A 127 7.91 -8.15 4.57
CA PHE A 127 9.36 -8.10 4.69
C PHE A 127 9.94 -6.82 4.07
N PHE A 128 9.56 -6.50 2.83
CA PHE A 128 10.08 -5.34 2.11
C PHE A 128 9.73 -4.02 2.81
N VAL A 129 8.44 -3.79 3.08
CA VAL A 129 7.97 -2.53 3.69
C VAL A 129 8.56 -2.35 5.08
N ASN A 130 8.59 -3.41 5.91
CA ASN A 130 9.19 -3.31 7.25
C ASN A 130 10.69 -3.09 7.21
N SER A 131 11.41 -3.80 6.33
CA SER A 131 12.86 -3.65 6.24
C SER A 131 13.26 -2.25 5.77
N VAL A 132 12.60 -1.75 4.72
CA VAL A 132 12.83 -0.39 4.22
C VAL A 132 12.43 0.64 5.27
N PHE A 133 11.26 0.47 5.91
CA PHE A 133 10.82 1.38 6.97
C PHE A 133 11.84 1.43 8.11
N SER A 134 12.26 0.27 8.63
CA SER A 134 13.19 0.20 9.75
C SER A 134 14.55 0.81 9.42
N VAL A 135 15.14 0.47 8.27
CA VAL A 135 16.45 0.99 7.86
C VAL A 135 16.38 2.49 7.60
N VAL A 136 15.44 2.95 6.77
CA VAL A 136 15.35 4.36 6.38
C VAL A 136 14.94 5.23 7.57
N CYS A 137 13.98 4.79 8.38
CA CYS A 137 13.56 5.53 9.58
C CYS A 137 14.69 5.63 10.60
N THR A 138 15.46 4.56 10.81
CA THR A 138 16.61 4.57 11.74
C THR A 138 17.73 5.47 11.25
N LEU A 139 18.04 5.44 9.94
CA LEU A 139 19.02 6.34 9.33
C LEU A 139 18.59 7.80 9.43
N LEU A 140 17.32 8.11 9.15
CA LEU A 140 16.77 9.46 9.30
C LEU A 140 16.80 9.92 10.75
N HIS A 141 16.43 9.05 11.71
CA HIS A 141 16.59 9.34 13.13
C HIS A 141 18.04 9.69 13.43
N GLY A 142 19.00 8.82 13.11
CA GLY A 142 20.42 9.04 13.39
C GLY A 142 20.99 10.30 12.73
N TYR A 143 20.57 10.59 11.50
CA TYR A 143 21.00 11.78 10.77
C TYR A 143 20.43 13.07 11.36
N ILE A 144 19.12 13.09 11.65
CA ILE A 144 18.44 14.27 12.19
C ILE A 144 18.86 14.51 13.65
N PHE A 145 19.12 13.47 14.45
CA PHE A 145 19.66 13.65 15.82
C PHE A 145 21.01 14.35 15.85
N ARG A 146 21.84 14.18 14.83
CA ARG A 146 23.16 14.82 14.79
C ARG A 146 23.07 16.32 14.53
N HIS A 147 21.94 16.82 14.05
CA HIS A 147 21.81 18.19 13.54
C HIS A 147 20.52 18.92 13.99
N SER A 148 19.61 18.33 14.77
CA SER A 148 18.28 18.91 15.05
C SER A 148 17.68 18.47 16.40
N ASP A 149 16.61 19.18 16.80
CA ASP A 149 15.79 18.87 17.98
C ASP A 149 15.24 17.42 17.95
N PRO A 150 15.36 16.65 19.04
CA PRO A 150 14.81 15.30 19.16
C PRO A 150 13.33 15.16 18.76
N ARG A 151 12.52 16.18 19.00
CA ARG A 151 11.09 16.19 18.61
C ARG A 151 10.92 16.25 17.10
N ALA A 152 11.70 17.09 16.44
CA ALA A 152 11.68 17.21 14.99
C ALA A 152 12.14 15.90 14.33
N SER A 153 13.17 15.26 14.88
CA SER A 153 13.62 13.92 14.45
C SER A 153 12.51 12.89 14.56
N PHE A 154 11.80 12.87 15.69
CA PHE A 154 10.70 11.94 15.92
C PHE A 154 9.51 12.17 14.97
N ILE A 155 9.16 13.41 14.66
CA ILE A 155 8.07 13.71 13.73
C ILE A 155 8.48 13.34 12.31
N MET A 156 9.63 13.84 11.84
CA MET A 156 9.98 13.82 10.42
C MET A 156 10.39 12.43 9.93
N ALA A 157 11.22 11.70 10.67
CA ALA A 157 11.74 10.42 10.18
C ALA A 157 10.66 9.36 9.89
N PRO A 158 9.74 9.00 10.81
CA PRO A 158 8.72 8.01 10.54
C PRO A 158 7.65 8.51 9.57
N THR A 159 7.30 9.81 9.60
CA THR A 159 6.30 10.36 8.67
C THR A 159 6.82 10.40 7.23
N MET A 160 8.05 10.88 7.01
CA MET A 160 8.68 10.88 5.68
C MET A 160 8.88 9.47 5.16
N THR A 161 9.36 8.54 6.00
CA THR A 161 9.60 7.16 5.58
C THR A 161 8.30 6.47 5.19
N ALA A 162 7.24 6.62 5.98
CA ALA A 162 5.94 6.05 5.67
C ALA A 162 5.30 6.69 4.42
N ALA A 163 5.45 8.01 4.24
CA ALA A 163 4.98 8.70 3.05
C ALA A 163 5.70 8.22 1.78
N LEU A 164 7.02 8.05 1.83
CA LEU A 164 7.81 7.51 0.72
C LEU A 164 7.38 6.09 0.36
N LEU A 165 7.17 5.22 1.36
CA LEU A 165 6.70 3.86 1.14
C LEU A 165 5.30 3.82 0.52
N TRP A 166 4.41 4.70 0.96
CA TRP A 166 3.09 4.84 0.36
C TRP A 166 3.18 5.30 -1.10
N LEU A 167 4.03 6.29 -1.42
CA LEU A 167 4.25 6.74 -2.80
C LEU A 167 4.83 5.63 -3.68
N VAL A 168 5.78 4.84 -3.18
CA VAL A 168 6.32 3.67 -3.88
C VAL A 168 5.21 2.66 -4.17
N ALA A 169 4.33 2.41 -3.19
CA ALA A 169 3.21 1.52 -3.35
C ALA A 169 2.22 2.00 -4.42
N GLN A 170 1.89 3.31 -4.44
CA GLN A 170 1.06 3.92 -5.48
C GLN A 170 1.71 3.83 -6.86
N LYS A 171 3.03 4.06 -6.96
CA LYS A 171 3.76 3.96 -8.22
C LYS A 171 3.75 2.53 -8.78
N ASN A 172 3.88 1.52 -7.90
CA ASN A 172 3.77 0.12 -8.31
C ASN A 172 2.36 -0.20 -8.84
N GLU A 173 1.33 0.32 -8.17
CA GLU A 173 -0.06 0.20 -8.59
C GLU A 173 -0.32 0.87 -9.96
N GLU A 174 0.19 2.08 -10.17
CA GLU A 174 0.12 2.76 -11.47
C GLU A 174 0.84 1.98 -12.58
N SER A 175 2.06 1.50 -12.29
CA SER A 175 2.84 0.70 -13.24
C SER A 175 2.07 -0.55 -13.68
N ARG A 176 1.44 -1.24 -12.71
CA ARG A 176 0.55 -2.37 -12.98
C ARG A 176 -0.61 -1.99 -13.89
N ARG A 177 -1.32 -0.89 -13.58
CA ARG A 177 -2.47 -0.41 -14.38
C ARG A 177 -2.06 -0.11 -15.83
N ARG A 178 -0.90 0.50 -16.05
CA ARG A 178 -0.37 0.78 -17.40
C ARG A 178 -0.11 -0.51 -18.18
N ILE A 179 0.52 -1.50 -17.56
CA ILE A 179 0.79 -2.81 -18.18
C ILE A 179 -0.51 -3.54 -18.53
N MET A 180 -1.54 -3.44 -17.68
CA MET A 180 -2.86 -4.02 -17.96
C MET A 180 -3.58 -3.29 -19.09
N ALA A 181 -3.50 -1.96 -19.16
CA ALA A 181 -4.13 -1.16 -20.21
C ALA A 181 -3.55 -1.42 -21.60
N GLN A 182 -2.27 -1.76 -21.70
CA GLN A 182 -1.60 -2.13 -22.96
C GLN A 182 -1.92 -3.54 -23.45
N HIS A 183 -2.62 -4.37 -22.65
CA HIS A 183 -3.02 -5.73 -23.00
C HIS A 183 -4.50 -5.84 -23.40
N LYS A 184 -5.12 -4.71 -23.77
CA LYS A 184 -6.45 -4.62 -24.39
C LYS A 184 -6.31 -4.42 -25.88
#